data_AF-A0A9D8QUA9-F1
#
_entry.id   AF-A0A9D8QUA9-F1
#
_cell.length_a   1.000
_cell.length_b   1.000
_cell.length_c   1.000
_cell.angle_alpha   90.00
_cell.angle_beta   90.00
_cell.angle_gamma   90.00
#
_symmetry.space_group_name_H-M   'P 1'
#
loop_
_entity.id
_entity.type
_entity.pdbx_description
1 polymer ?
#
loop_
_entity_poly.entity_id
_entity_poly.type
_entity_poly.pdbx_seq_one_letter_code
_entity_poly.pdbx_strand_id
1 'polypeptide(L)'
;FTMAFALCIYCLAGLSSGMVLKRISGDTLSDNELFVHWMVFVTYPIVSEQMVYPILVMLALGYLLVPLALYLCWKSFNRDRIIWQELLLAVILLTFAIDFYESYASVFLTFLAEAVCLAHLNKKDNSQEHEFWRPVFSLLVKSGCVLVVAVVLRQIINMLFMFTWHGTWHSGYSGNSSLYWLAIGWFDCAFWLVRTMSVYYFWASACNLSIFIFTCCWIAWGIAAVVKSICERSIRPMFIALLLIASAVSLSLVLGLATPYRMGQALVPFVAFSIMMLYVNSEGHRWLHITACMLIALLVMNSIKSLSDWSYINYKRYEYEMALVDRIGFTLQKEFPIDKKPVVFAGGKNAPYLPETLRGDRRFPHPLGNLFQKGMLCLARHLLPAKFYRNIGDFHGLQINNEQDLLRFMESLQNPSLVSVSYLSWLRKHKSWYDKFEPELPGGHIYGLFQEQGYPLLRCTDAQYDESISQSKNLPAYPAKGSIVEMDDRIIVNFGE
;
A
#
# COMPACT_ATOMS: atom_id res chain seq x y z
N PHE A 1 -0.09 -13.74 18.17
CA PHE A 1 -0.99 -12.82 18.91
C PHE A 1 -1.18 -11.50 18.16
N THR A 2 -0.11 -10.73 17.88
CA THR A 2 -0.17 -9.41 17.20
C THR A 2 -0.90 -9.42 15.85
N MET A 3 -0.69 -10.44 15.01
CA MET A 3 -1.36 -10.55 13.71
C MET A 3 -2.87 -10.78 13.85
N ALA A 4 -3.29 -11.68 14.74
CA ALA A 4 -4.71 -11.94 15.00
C ALA A 4 -5.41 -10.69 15.55
N PHE A 5 -4.75 -9.97 16.47
CA PHE A 5 -5.26 -8.72 17.01
C PHE A 5 -5.45 -7.64 15.93
N ALA A 6 -4.47 -7.45 15.05
CA ALA A 6 -4.58 -6.51 13.95
C ALA A 6 -5.68 -6.87 12.96
N LEU A 7 -5.85 -8.16 12.64
CA LEU A 7 -6.95 -8.63 11.79
C LEU A 7 -8.31 -8.36 12.42
N CYS A 8 -8.48 -8.56 13.73
CA CYS A 8 -9.70 -8.20 14.44
C CYS A 8 -10.00 -6.69 14.32
N ILE A 9 -8.99 -5.84 14.53
CA ILE A 9 -9.13 -4.38 14.36
C ILE A 9 -9.50 -4.04 12.91
N TYR A 10 -8.89 -4.69 11.94
CA TYR A 10 -9.15 -4.43 10.52
C TYR A 10 -10.58 -4.85 10.11
N CYS A 11 -11.06 -6.00 10.60
CA CYS A 11 -12.44 -6.42 10.42
C CYS A 11 -13.43 -5.43 11.06
N LEU A 12 -13.11 -4.92 12.26
CA LEU A 12 -13.88 -3.87 12.92
C LEU A 12 -13.85 -2.57 12.13
N ALA A 13 -12.71 -2.22 11.51
CA ALA A 13 -12.58 -1.04 10.67
C ALA A 13 -13.57 -1.09 9.49
N GLY A 14 -13.62 -2.20 8.76
CA GLY A 14 -14.56 -2.36 7.63
C GLY A 14 -16.05 -2.32 8.06
N LEU A 15 -16.39 -2.83 9.25
CA LEU A 15 -17.75 -2.73 9.79
C LEU A 15 -18.06 -1.29 10.17
N SER A 16 -17.12 -0.63 10.87
CA SER A 16 -17.28 0.74 11.33
C SER A 16 -17.45 1.70 10.15
N SER A 17 -16.70 1.52 9.07
CA SER A 17 -16.80 2.38 7.90
C SER A 17 -18.16 2.23 7.21
N GLY A 18 -18.65 1.00 7.02
CA GLY A 18 -19.99 0.76 6.50
C GLY A 18 -21.09 1.38 7.37
N MET A 19 -21.00 1.21 8.70
CA MET A 19 -21.94 1.82 9.64
C MET A 19 -21.92 3.35 9.59
N VAL A 20 -20.74 3.96 9.50
CA VAL A 20 -20.60 5.42 9.37
C VAL A 20 -21.26 5.90 8.08
N LEU A 21 -21.03 5.23 6.95
CA LEU A 21 -21.69 5.55 5.68
C LEU A 21 -23.21 5.44 5.79
N LYS A 22 -23.75 4.38 6.42
CA LYS A 22 -25.19 4.23 6.67
C LYS A 22 -25.75 5.37 7.53
N ARG A 23 -25.06 5.77 8.59
CA ARG A 23 -25.50 6.91 9.42
C ARG A 23 -25.47 8.22 8.65
N ILE A 24 -24.42 8.46 7.88
CA ILE A 24 -24.30 9.66 7.04
C ILE A 24 -25.40 9.72 5.99
N SER A 25 -25.78 8.57 5.44
CA SER A 25 -26.86 8.46 4.46
C SER A 25 -28.25 8.57 5.09
N GLY A 26 -28.39 8.76 6.40
CA GLY A 26 -29.69 8.80 7.06
C GLY A 26 -30.38 7.44 7.13
N ASP A 27 -29.58 6.38 7.31
CA ASP A 27 -30.01 4.98 7.42
C ASP A 27 -30.69 4.43 6.16
N THR A 28 -30.42 5.01 4.99
CA THR A 28 -30.96 4.51 3.70
C THR A 28 -30.34 3.21 3.24
N LEU A 29 -29.13 2.87 3.70
CA LEU A 29 -28.44 1.66 3.30
C LEU A 29 -28.96 0.43 4.08
N SER A 30 -29.27 -0.65 3.35
CA SER A 30 -29.68 -1.92 3.94
C SER A 30 -28.52 -2.68 4.58
N ASP A 31 -28.81 -3.65 5.45
CA ASP A 31 -27.78 -4.48 6.07
C ASP A 31 -27.05 -5.38 5.04
N ASN A 32 -27.72 -5.73 3.93
CA ASN A 32 -27.11 -6.48 2.83
C ASN A 32 -26.04 -5.65 2.11
N GLU A 33 -26.31 -4.37 1.86
CA GLU A 33 -25.35 -3.44 1.24
C GLU A 33 -24.12 -3.25 2.14
N LEU A 34 -24.34 -3.10 3.45
CA LEU A 34 -23.25 -3.06 4.42
C LEU A 34 -22.44 -4.34 4.46
N PHE A 35 -23.10 -5.49 4.35
CA PHE A 35 -22.42 -6.78 4.27
C PHE A 35 -21.54 -6.88 3.03
N VAL A 36 -22.04 -6.45 1.86
CA VAL A 36 -21.25 -6.42 0.61
C VAL A 36 -20.04 -5.49 0.76
N HIS A 37 -20.23 -4.28 1.28
CA HIS A 37 -19.13 -3.34 1.55
C HIS A 37 -18.08 -4.00 2.46
N TRP A 38 -18.49 -4.51 3.62
CA TRP A 38 -17.60 -5.13 4.60
C TRP A 38 -16.82 -6.31 4.01
N MET A 39 -17.53 -7.20 3.32
CA MET A 39 -16.94 -8.40 2.70
C MET A 39 -15.85 -8.02 1.69
N VAL A 40 -16.10 -7.04 0.82
CA VAL A 40 -15.09 -6.56 -0.15
C VAL A 40 -13.94 -5.85 0.57
N PHE A 41 -14.24 -4.99 1.54
CA PHE A 41 -13.22 -4.26 2.31
C PHE A 41 -12.19 -5.18 2.96
N VAL A 42 -12.66 -6.29 3.56
CA VAL A 42 -11.79 -7.24 4.27
C VAL A 42 -11.07 -8.18 3.30
N THR A 43 -11.70 -8.54 2.18
CA THR A 43 -11.17 -9.57 1.28
C THR A 43 -10.38 -9.02 0.10
N TYR A 44 -10.44 -7.72 -0.19
CA TYR A 44 -9.77 -7.11 -1.34
C TYR A 44 -8.26 -7.49 -1.39
N PRO A 45 -7.73 -8.02 -2.51
CA PRO A 45 -6.43 -8.72 -2.47
C PRO A 45 -5.25 -7.82 -2.10
N ILE A 46 -5.36 -6.50 -2.28
CA ILE A 46 -4.29 -5.55 -1.92
C ILE A 46 -3.95 -5.59 -0.44
N VAL A 47 -4.88 -6.06 0.41
CA VAL A 47 -4.70 -6.19 1.85
C VAL A 47 -3.54 -7.15 2.14
N SER A 48 -3.36 -8.23 1.39
CA SER A 48 -2.19 -9.12 1.56
C SER A 48 -0.86 -8.41 1.29
N GLU A 49 -0.84 -7.40 0.42
CA GLU A 49 0.36 -6.64 0.10
C GLU A 49 0.62 -5.51 1.12
N GLN A 50 -0.45 -4.96 1.70
CA GLN A 50 -0.38 -3.90 2.72
C GLN A 50 -0.06 -4.46 4.11
N MET A 51 -0.58 -5.64 4.45
CA MET A 51 -0.50 -6.24 5.79
C MET A 51 0.80 -7.01 6.07
N VAL A 52 1.72 -7.09 5.09
CA VAL A 52 3.07 -7.66 5.27
C VAL A 52 4.03 -6.69 5.96
N TYR A 53 3.66 -5.40 6.07
CA TYR A 53 4.50 -4.42 6.74
C TYR A 53 4.54 -4.65 8.26
N PRO A 54 5.70 -4.42 8.91
CA PRO A 54 5.87 -4.59 10.36
C PRO A 54 4.99 -3.64 11.21
N ILE A 55 4.32 -2.69 10.58
CA ILE A 55 3.37 -1.73 11.20
C ILE A 55 1.89 -2.16 11.07
N LEU A 56 1.64 -3.46 10.90
CA LEU A 56 0.32 -4.05 10.68
C LEU A 56 -0.79 -3.55 11.63
N VAL A 57 -0.50 -3.47 12.93
CA VAL A 57 -1.49 -2.98 13.93
C VAL A 57 -1.82 -1.51 13.69
N MET A 58 -0.82 -0.69 13.38
CA MET A 58 -0.99 0.75 13.10
C MET A 58 -1.81 0.96 11.82
N LEU A 59 -1.60 0.14 10.79
CA LEU A 59 -2.41 0.16 9.58
C LEU A 59 -3.88 -0.20 9.89
N ALA A 60 -4.12 -1.29 10.61
CA ALA A 60 -5.47 -1.66 11.01
C ALA A 60 -6.17 -0.56 11.82
N LEU A 61 -5.45 0.06 12.76
CA LEU A 61 -5.96 1.19 13.56
C LEU A 61 -6.27 2.41 12.69
N GLY A 62 -5.40 2.77 11.75
CA GLY A 62 -5.66 3.90 10.85
C GLY A 62 -6.98 3.75 10.10
N TYR A 63 -7.27 2.55 9.58
CA TYR A 63 -8.55 2.27 8.92
C TYR A 63 -9.76 2.36 9.85
N LEU A 64 -9.59 2.11 11.16
CA LEU A 64 -10.66 2.27 12.16
C LEU A 64 -10.85 3.73 12.57
N LEU A 65 -9.76 4.48 12.77
CA LEU A 65 -9.79 5.85 13.27
C LEU A 65 -10.39 6.84 12.26
N VAL A 66 -10.08 6.67 10.97
CA VAL A 66 -10.53 7.58 9.91
C VAL A 66 -12.06 7.67 9.77
N PRO A 67 -12.83 6.56 9.62
CA PRO A 67 -14.28 6.63 9.53
C PRO A 67 -14.92 7.18 10.82
N LEU A 68 -14.35 6.88 12.00
CA LEU A 68 -14.81 7.48 13.26
C LEU A 68 -14.60 9.00 13.29
N ALA A 69 -13.47 9.49 12.79
CA ALA A 69 -13.23 10.93 12.66
C ALA A 69 -14.21 11.59 11.70
N LEU A 70 -14.50 10.96 10.55
CA LEU A 70 -15.52 11.45 9.61
C LEU A 70 -16.91 11.49 10.25
N TYR A 71 -17.28 10.47 11.02
CA TYR A 71 -18.55 10.45 11.74
C TYR A 71 -18.67 11.60 12.75
N LEU A 72 -17.61 11.89 13.50
CA LEU A 72 -17.57 13.01 14.45
C LEU A 72 -17.71 14.37 13.73
N CYS A 73 -17.03 14.54 12.58
CA CYS A 73 -17.21 15.70 11.72
C CYS A 73 -18.67 15.86 11.29
N TRP A 74 -19.26 14.80 10.70
CA TRP A 74 -20.65 14.80 10.26
C TRP A 74 -21.63 15.10 11.39
N LYS A 75 -21.47 14.42 12.54
CA LYS A 75 -22.32 14.59 13.73
C LYS A 75 -22.26 16.01 14.27
N SER A 76 -21.08 16.62 14.31
CA SER A 76 -20.92 18.00 14.77
C SER A 76 -21.45 19.01 13.77
N PHE A 77 -21.38 18.74 12.46
CA PHE A 77 -21.83 19.69 11.43
C PHE A 77 -23.33 19.65 11.15
N ASN A 78 -23.99 18.53 11.44
CA ASN A 78 -25.44 18.36 11.24
C ASN A 78 -26.29 18.80 12.44
N ARG A 79 -25.69 19.36 13.49
CA ARG A 79 -26.40 19.95 14.63
C ARG A 79 -26.52 21.46 14.46
N ASP A 80 -27.54 22.05 15.09
CA ASP A 80 -27.75 23.52 15.09
C ASP A 80 -26.55 24.30 15.64
N ARG A 81 -25.78 23.67 16.54
CA ARG A 81 -24.55 24.21 17.11
C ARG A 81 -23.40 23.23 16.90
N ILE A 82 -22.27 23.78 16.44
CA ILE A 82 -21.02 23.04 16.30
C ILE A 82 -20.53 22.62 17.68
N ILE A 83 -20.22 21.33 17.85
CA ILE A 83 -19.65 20.80 19.09
C ILE A 83 -18.14 20.64 18.90
N TRP A 84 -17.40 21.63 19.39
CA TRP A 84 -15.94 21.69 19.25
C TRP A 84 -15.20 20.49 19.85
N GLN A 85 -15.76 19.84 20.88
CA GLN A 85 -15.17 18.64 21.48
C GLN A 85 -15.17 17.45 20.51
N GLU A 86 -16.22 17.30 19.70
CA GLU A 86 -16.31 16.24 18.69
C GLU A 86 -15.31 16.51 17.56
N LEU A 87 -15.16 17.77 17.14
CA LEU A 87 -14.16 18.17 16.16
C LEU A 87 -12.73 18.03 16.67
N LEU A 88 -12.47 18.39 17.93
CA LEU A 88 -11.16 18.21 18.55
C LEU A 88 -10.78 16.72 18.59
N LEU A 89 -11.73 15.86 18.97
CA LEU A 89 -11.50 14.42 18.93
C LEU A 89 -11.26 13.93 17.49
N ALA A 90 -12.03 14.41 16.51
CA ALA A 90 -11.82 14.07 15.09
C ALA A 90 -10.41 14.46 14.60
N VAL A 91 -9.93 15.66 14.98
CA VAL A 91 -8.56 16.12 14.70
C VAL A 91 -7.54 15.16 15.32
N ILE A 92 -7.69 14.82 16.61
CA ILE A 92 -6.77 13.92 17.31
C ILE A 92 -6.73 12.53 16.62
N LEU A 93 -7.89 11.95 16.33
CA LEU A 93 -7.98 10.65 15.66
C LEU A 93 -7.32 10.67 14.28
N LEU A 94 -7.55 11.73 13.48
CA LEU A 94 -6.91 11.89 12.18
C LEU A 94 -5.41 12.13 12.29
N THR A 95 -4.95 12.91 13.26
CA THR A 95 -3.52 13.13 13.47
C THR A 95 -2.81 11.80 13.74
N PHE A 96 -3.35 10.94 14.62
CA PHE A 96 -2.79 9.60 14.84
C PHE A 96 -2.84 8.72 13.59
N ALA A 97 -3.98 8.70 12.88
CA ALA A 97 -4.09 7.91 11.65
C ALA A 97 -3.06 8.32 10.60
N ILE A 98 -2.93 9.63 10.33
CA ILE A 98 -1.98 10.17 9.37
C ILE A 98 -0.53 9.93 9.82
N ASP A 99 -0.28 9.88 11.12
CA ASP A 99 1.04 9.57 11.66
C ASP A 99 1.42 8.10 11.48
N PHE A 100 0.47 7.18 11.65
CA PHE A 100 0.66 5.75 11.32
C PHE A 100 1.04 5.54 9.86
N TYR A 101 0.38 6.24 8.94
CA TYR A 101 0.70 6.22 7.51
C TYR A 101 0.11 7.45 6.81
N GLU A 102 0.95 8.20 6.08
CA GLU A 102 0.52 9.49 5.48
C GLU A 102 -0.70 9.35 4.55
N SER A 103 -0.86 8.21 3.89
CA SER A 103 -1.98 7.94 2.99
C SER A 103 -3.34 7.80 3.69
N TYR A 104 -3.42 7.80 5.03
CA TYR A 104 -4.71 7.92 5.73
C TYR A 104 -5.38 9.29 5.52
N ALA A 105 -4.63 10.32 5.12
CA ALA A 105 -5.23 11.56 4.62
C ALA A 105 -6.09 11.30 3.38
N SER A 106 -5.61 10.48 2.44
CA SER A 106 -6.38 10.06 1.26
C SER A 106 -7.57 9.18 1.63
N VAL A 107 -7.43 8.28 2.60
CA VAL A 107 -8.55 7.47 3.10
C VAL A 107 -9.68 8.36 3.63
N PHE A 108 -9.36 9.42 4.37
CA PHE A 108 -10.35 10.37 4.87
C PHE A 108 -11.05 11.11 3.73
N LEU A 109 -10.29 11.58 2.73
CA LEU A 109 -10.87 12.23 1.55
C LEU A 109 -11.77 11.29 0.75
N THR A 110 -11.43 10.00 0.67
CA THR A 110 -12.24 8.99 0.01
C THR A 110 -13.56 8.74 0.73
N PHE A 111 -13.55 8.50 2.05
CA PHE A 111 -14.81 8.38 2.79
C PHE A 111 -15.66 9.66 2.75
N LEU A 112 -15.03 10.83 2.73
CA LEU A 112 -15.74 12.10 2.55
C LEU A 112 -16.41 12.20 1.17
N ALA A 113 -15.73 11.74 0.12
CA ALA A 113 -16.29 11.69 -1.24
C ALA A 113 -17.44 10.67 -1.34
N GLU A 114 -17.33 9.51 -0.68
CA GLU A 114 -18.38 8.50 -0.58
C GLU A 114 -19.62 9.05 0.14
N ALA A 115 -19.42 9.75 1.26
CA ALA A 115 -20.47 10.46 1.98
C ALA A 115 -21.23 11.47 1.09
N VAL A 116 -20.50 12.26 0.29
CA VAL A 116 -21.09 13.20 -0.67
C VAL A 116 -21.86 12.45 -1.78
N CYS A 117 -21.35 11.32 -2.24
CA CYS A 117 -22.02 10.48 -3.24
C CYS A 117 -23.37 9.96 -2.71
N LEU A 118 -23.40 9.42 -1.50
CA LEU A 118 -24.64 8.94 -0.86
C LEU A 118 -25.63 10.08 -0.61
N ALA A 119 -25.16 11.25 -0.17
CA ALA A 119 -26.01 12.43 0.01
C ALA A 119 -26.66 12.90 -1.30
N HIS A 120 -25.99 12.71 -2.44
CA HIS A 120 -26.56 12.99 -3.76
C HIS A 120 -27.64 11.98 -4.15
N LEU A 121 -27.40 10.69 -3.94
CA LEU A 121 -28.36 9.63 -4.28
C LEU A 121 -29.66 9.71 -3.47
N ASN A 122 -29.58 10.18 -2.23
CA ASN A 122 -30.74 10.27 -1.33
C ASN A 122 -31.66 11.47 -1.59
N LYS A 123 -31.21 12.49 -2.35
CA LYS A 123 -32.08 13.64 -2.64
C LYS A 123 -33.06 13.26 -3.76
N LYS A 124 -34.35 13.09 -3.40
CA LYS A 124 -35.46 13.03 -4.36
C LYS A 124 -35.41 14.26 -5.28
N ASP A 125 -35.65 13.98 -6.56
CA ASP A 125 -35.29 14.71 -7.77
C ASP A 125 -35.94 16.10 -8.00
N ASN A 126 -36.06 16.96 -6.98
CA ASN A 126 -36.77 18.25 -7.11
C ASN A 126 -36.09 19.47 -6.45
N SER A 127 -34.83 19.38 -6.03
CA SER A 127 -34.11 20.53 -5.46
C SER A 127 -33.33 21.30 -6.55
N GLN A 128 -33.58 22.61 -6.62
CA GLN A 128 -32.87 23.54 -7.51
C GLN A 128 -31.35 23.40 -7.34
N GLU A 129 -30.57 23.59 -8.41
CA GLU A 129 -29.10 23.41 -8.39
C GLU A 129 -28.39 24.13 -7.24
N HIS A 130 -28.85 25.32 -6.87
CA HIS A 130 -28.28 26.08 -5.76
C HIS A 130 -28.44 25.43 -4.38
N GLU A 131 -29.46 24.60 -4.16
CA GLU A 131 -29.70 23.90 -2.88
C GLU A 131 -28.84 22.64 -2.72
N PHE A 132 -28.23 22.14 -3.80
CA PHE A 132 -27.32 20.99 -3.76
C PHE A 132 -25.89 21.41 -3.41
N TRP A 133 -25.35 22.43 -4.09
CA TRP A 133 -23.94 22.80 -3.97
C TRP A 133 -23.57 23.36 -2.60
N ARG A 134 -24.47 24.13 -1.96
CA ARG A 134 -24.22 24.73 -0.64
C ARG A 134 -23.88 23.69 0.45
N PRO A 135 -24.72 22.68 0.73
CA PRO A 135 -24.42 21.70 1.76
C PRO A 135 -23.22 20.81 1.40
N VAL A 136 -23.05 20.43 0.12
CA VAL A 136 -21.90 19.63 -0.33
C VAL A 136 -20.60 20.40 -0.12
N PHE A 137 -20.52 21.64 -0.62
CA PHE A 137 -19.33 22.47 -0.46
C PHE A 137 -19.06 22.78 1.01
N SER A 138 -20.12 23.03 1.81
CA SER A 138 -19.97 23.22 3.25
C SER A 138 -19.35 22.00 3.94
N LEU A 139 -19.82 20.78 3.62
CA LEU A 139 -19.27 19.56 4.19
C LEU A 139 -17.82 19.35 3.75
N LEU A 140 -17.51 19.54 2.46
CA LEU A 140 -16.15 19.40 1.92
C LEU A 140 -15.17 20.37 2.58
N VAL A 141 -15.54 21.66 2.67
CA VAL A 141 -14.67 22.67 3.27
C VAL A 141 -14.50 22.44 4.76
N LYS A 142 -15.58 22.23 5.51
CA LYS A 142 -15.51 22.05 6.97
C LYS A 142 -14.70 20.79 7.34
N SER A 143 -14.96 19.66 6.68
CA SER A 143 -14.19 18.42 6.89
C SER A 143 -12.75 18.55 6.37
N GLY A 144 -12.53 19.27 5.27
CA GLY A 144 -11.20 19.59 4.76
C GLY A 144 -10.39 20.44 5.73
N CYS A 145 -11.00 21.41 6.42
CA CYS A 145 -10.35 22.18 7.47
C CYS A 145 -9.91 21.27 8.64
N VAL A 146 -10.74 20.30 9.04
CA VAL A 146 -10.35 19.33 10.07
C VAL A 146 -9.12 18.53 9.63
N LEU A 147 -9.07 18.07 8.38
CA LEU A 147 -7.90 17.37 7.83
C LEU A 147 -6.64 18.26 7.86
N VAL A 148 -6.75 19.52 7.41
CA VAL A 148 -5.62 20.46 7.40
C VAL A 148 -5.11 20.70 8.83
N VAL A 149 -6.01 20.92 9.79
CA VAL A 149 -5.64 21.09 11.21
C VAL A 149 -4.96 19.83 11.74
N ALA A 150 -5.44 18.62 11.38
CA ALA A 150 -4.81 17.37 11.79
C ALA A 150 -3.39 17.20 11.22
N VAL A 151 -3.17 17.57 9.96
CA VAL A 151 -1.85 17.56 9.32
C VAL A 151 -0.92 18.59 9.99
N VAL A 152 -1.39 19.81 10.24
CA VAL A 152 -0.60 20.84 10.93
C VAL A 152 -0.25 20.40 12.35
N LEU A 153 -1.21 19.85 13.10
CA LEU A 153 -0.98 19.33 14.44
C LEU A 153 0.07 18.22 14.44
N ARG A 154 0.03 17.30 13.47
CA ARG A 154 1.07 16.28 13.29
C ARG A 154 2.46 16.92 13.14
N GLN A 155 2.59 17.95 12.29
CA GLN A 155 3.87 18.63 12.09
C GLN A 155 4.37 19.34 13.36
N ILE A 156 3.46 19.96 14.14
CA ILE A 156 3.81 20.58 15.42
C ILE A 156 4.30 19.53 16.41
N ILE A 157 3.58 18.40 16.54
CA ILE A 157 3.97 17.30 17.43
C ILE A 157 5.36 16.78 17.05
N ASN A 158 5.61 16.54 15.76
CA ASN A 158 6.92 16.11 15.27
C ASN A 158 8.02 17.13 15.60
N MET A 159 7.75 18.43 15.40
CA MET A 159 8.70 19.49 15.74
C MET A 159 9.02 19.51 17.25
N LEU A 160 8.03 19.32 18.11
CA LEU A 160 8.22 19.27 19.57
C LEU A 160 9.03 18.04 20.01
N PHE A 161 8.78 16.88 19.42
CA PHE A 161 9.60 15.68 19.67
C PHE A 161 11.05 15.91 19.26
N MET A 162 11.28 16.53 18.11
CA MET A 162 12.64 16.86 17.65
C MET A 162 13.35 17.83 18.58
N PHE A 163 12.64 18.88 19.04
CA PHE A 163 13.19 19.86 19.98
C PHE A 163 13.56 19.23 21.32
N THR A 164 12.72 18.35 21.86
CA THR A 164 12.93 17.72 23.17
C THR A 164 14.00 16.64 23.15
N TRP A 165 14.08 15.85 22.07
CA TRP A 165 14.94 14.68 22.02
C TRP A 165 16.34 14.94 21.43
N HIS A 166 16.66 16.18 21.02
CA HIS A 166 17.91 16.52 20.30
C HIS A 166 18.21 15.56 19.12
N GLY A 167 17.16 14.94 18.55
CA GLY A 167 17.30 14.01 17.44
C GLY A 167 17.66 14.78 16.18
N THR A 168 18.69 14.33 15.46
CA THR A 168 18.97 14.84 14.12
C THR A 168 17.86 14.39 13.18
N TRP A 169 17.46 15.28 12.26
CA TRP A 169 16.44 15.05 11.23
C TRP A 169 16.84 13.84 10.35
N HIS A 170 16.42 12.64 10.73
CA HIS A 170 16.63 11.46 9.90
C HIS A 170 15.49 11.35 8.90
N SER A 171 15.66 12.07 7.79
CA SER A 171 14.81 12.15 6.58
C SER A 171 14.51 10.81 5.86
N GLY A 172 14.69 9.67 6.53
CA GLY A 172 14.62 8.33 5.91
C GLY A 172 13.23 7.66 5.90
N TYR A 173 12.29 8.07 6.76
CA TYR A 173 10.96 7.45 6.90
C TYR A 173 9.78 8.26 6.35
N SER A 174 9.91 9.59 6.21
CA SER A 174 8.98 10.36 5.37
C SER A 174 9.34 10.02 3.92
N GLY A 175 8.74 8.97 3.37
CA GLY A 175 9.17 8.33 2.13
C GLY A 175 9.37 9.32 1.01
N ASN A 176 10.60 9.84 0.88
CA ASN A 176 11.00 10.96 0.04
C ASN A 176 9.81 11.80 -0.46
N SER A 177 9.02 12.36 0.47
CA SER A 177 7.75 13.07 0.16
C SER A 177 8.06 14.45 -0.41
N SER A 178 9.02 14.54 -1.34
CA SER A 178 9.30 15.74 -2.08
C SER A 178 8.07 16.08 -2.91
N LEU A 179 7.54 17.28 -2.73
CA LEU A 179 6.55 17.86 -3.63
C LEU A 179 7.19 18.03 -5.01
N TYR A 180 6.96 17.08 -5.91
CA TYR A 180 7.53 17.08 -7.26
C TYR A 180 7.07 18.29 -8.07
N TRP A 181 5.88 18.83 -7.76
CA TRP A 181 5.39 20.09 -8.32
C TRP A 181 6.40 21.23 -8.20
N LEU A 182 7.11 21.30 -7.06
CA LEU A 182 8.11 22.33 -6.79
C LEU A 182 9.51 21.94 -7.29
N ALA A 183 9.81 20.65 -7.35
CA ALA A 183 11.15 20.16 -7.69
C ALA A 183 11.45 20.18 -9.20
N ILE A 184 10.47 19.83 -10.04
CA ILE A 184 10.65 19.68 -11.49
C ILE A 184 9.79 20.63 -12.33
N GLY A 185 8.96 21.46 -11.67
CA GLY A 185 8.08 22.43 -12.33
C GLY A 185 6.73 21.84 -12.75
N TRP A 186 5.72 22.70 -12.87
CA TRP A 186 4.30 22.29 -12.98
C TRP A 186 3.97 21.47 -14.24
N PHE A 187 4.46 21.87 -15.41
CA PHE A 187 4.14 21.19 -16.68
C PHE A 187 4.81 19.82 -16.78
N ASP A 188 6.10 19.75 -16.47
CA ASP A 188 6.84 18.49 -16.45
C ASP A 188 6.26 17.55 -15.40
N CYS A 189 5.95 18.06 -14.20
CA CYS A 189 5.31 17.28 -13.15
C CYS A 189 3.95 16.73 -13.58
N ALA A 190 3.09 17.52 -14.23
CA ALA A 190 1.80 17.03 -14.74
C ALA A 190 1.98 15.89 -15.76
N PHE A 191 2.90 16.06 -16.71
CA PHE A 191 3.21 15.01 -17.70
C PHE A 191 3.76 13.74 -17.02
N TRP A 192 4.67 13.91 -16.06
CA TRP A 192 5.24 12.81 -15.28
C TRP A 192 4.20 12.10 -14.41
N LEU A 193 3.30 12.84 -13.78
CA LEU A 193 2.20 12.29 -12.99
C LEU A 193 1.28 11.44 -13.85
N VAL A 194 0.83 11.93 -15.01
CA VAL A 194 -0.02 11.16 -15.94
C VAL A 194 0.70 9.89 -16.41
N ARG A 195 1.98 10.02 -16.76
CA ARG A 195 2.81 8.90 -17.19
C ARG A 195 2.93 7.82 -16.12
N THR A 196 3.27 8.22 -14.89
CA THR A 196 3.47 7.30 -13.77
C THR A 196 2.14 6.72 -13.28
N MET A 197 1.05 7.50 -13.27
CA MET A 197 -0.30 7.01 -13.01
C MET A 197 -0.70 5.92 -13.99
N SER A 198 -0.44 6.14 -15.28
CA SER A 198 -0.72 5.16 -16.33
C SER A 198 0.03 3.86 -16.06
N VAL A 199 1.30 3.92 -15.65
CA VAL A 199 2.08 2.71 -15.34
C VAL A 199 1.59 1.99 -14.08
N TYR A 200 1.46 2.72 -12.96
CA TYR A 200 1.16 2.11 -11.67
C TYR A 200 -0.30 1.67 -11.50
N TYR A 201 -1.24 2.28 -12.20
CA TYR A 201 -2.67 1.99 -12.06
C TYR A 201 -3.28 1.37 -13.31
N PHE A 202 -2.90 1.80 -14.52
CA PHE A 202 -3.48 1.24 -15.75
C PHE A 202 -2.71 0.03 -16.27
N TRP A 203 -1.38 0.13 -16.44
CA TRP A 203 -0.59 -0.98 -16.97
C TRP A 203 -0.35 -2.08 -15.95
N ALA A 204 -0.14 -1.73 -14.67
CA ALA A 204 -0.06 -2.71 -13.60
C ALA A 204 -1.36 -3.53 -13.45
N SER A 205 -2.51 -3.00 -13.87
CA SER A 205 -3.78 -3.74 -13.90
C SER A 205 -3.72 -4.99 -14.79
N ALA A 206 -2.86 -4.99 -15.81
CA ALA A 206 -2.63 -6.13 -16.69
C ALA A 206 -1.99 -7.32 -15.98
N CYS A 207 -1.37 -7.10 -14.82
CA CYS A 207 -0.59 -8.13 -14.14
C CYS A 207 -0.94 -8.27 -12.64
N ASN A 208 -1.74 -7.38 -12.05
CA ASN A 208 -2.14 -7.44 -10.64
C ASN A 208 -3.66 -7.40 -10.50
N LEU A 209 -4.25 -8.43 -9.90
CA LEU A 209 -5.70 -8.56 -9.69
C LEU A 209 -6.29 -7.40 -8.88
N SER A 210 -5.59 -6.94 -7.83
CA SER A 210 -6.02 -5.83 -7.01
C SER A 210 -6.21 -4.57 -7.85
N ILE A 211 -5.21 -4.28 -8.68
CA ILE A 211 -5.19 -3.09 -9.53
C ILE A 211 -6.16 -3.22 -10.70
N PHE A 212 -6.33 -4.43 -11.22
CA PHE A 212 -7.39 -4.74 -12.17
C PHE A 212 -8.78 -4.36 -11.64
N ILE A 213 -9.14 -4.86 -10.46
CA ILE A 213 -10.44 -4.56 -9.83
C ILE A 213 -10.59 -3.05 -9.63
N PHE A 214 -9.55 -2.38 -9.11
CA PHE A 214 -9.54 -0.93 -8.92
C PHE A 214 -9.79 -0.18 -10.24
N THR A 215 -9.03 -0.49 -11.28
CA THR A 215 -9.14 0.17 -12.59
C THR A 215 -10.49 -0.08 -13.25
N CYS A 216 -11.07 -1.28 -13.11
CA CYS A 216 -12.44 -1.54 -13.53
C CYS A 216 -13.46 -0.64 -12.81
N CYS A 217 -13.35 -0.51 -11.48
CA CYS A 217 -14.21 0.39 -10.71
C CYS A 217 -14.02 1.85 -11.15
N TRP A 218 -12.77 2.26 -11.38
CA TRP A 218 -12.40 3.61 -11.80
C TRP A 218 -13.02 3.98 -13.15
N ILE A 219 -12.92 3.08 -14.14
CA ILE A 219 -13.53 3.25 -15.46
C ILE A 219 -15.07 3.21 -15.36
N ALA A 220 -15.63 2.30 -14.56
CA ALA A 220 -17.07 2.19 -14.38
C ALA A 220 -17.68 3.48 -13.82
N TRP A 221 -17.02 4.11 -12.84
CA TRP A 221 -17.44 5.43 -12.33
C TRP A 221 -17.37 6.51 -13.41
N GLY A 222 -16.32 6.56 -14.22
CA GLY A 222 -16.21 7.50 -15.33
C GLY A 222 -17.35 7.35 -16.34
N ILE A 223 -17.64 6.11 -16.77
CA ILE A 223 -18.74 5.82 -17.71
C ILE A 223 -20.09 6.15 -17.09
N ALA A 224 -20.35 5.70 -15.86
CA ALA A 224 -21.60 5.96 -15.16
C ALA A 224 -21.85 7.46 -14.99
N ALA A 225 -20.80 8.24 -14.70
CA ALA A 225 -20.89 9.68 -14.58
C ALA A 225 -21.24 10.37 -15.90
N VAL A 226 -20.61 9.97 -17.01
CA VAL A 226 -20.91 10.51 -18.34
C VAL A 226 -22.36 10.20 -18.71
N VAL A 227 -22.78 8.93 -18.60
CA VAL A 227 -24.14 8.49 -18.94
C VAL A 227 -25.16 9.24 -18.09
N LYS A 228 -24.99 9.25 -16.77
CA LYS A 228 -25.92 9.91 -15.85
C LYS A 228 -25.97 11.42 -16.05
N SER A 229 -24.83 12.07 -16.32
CA SER A 229 -24.79 13.52 -16.62
C SER A 229 -25.53 13.87 -17.91
N ILE A 230 -25.46 13.01 -18.94
CA ILE A 230 -26.20 13.19 -20.19
C ILE A 230 -27.70 12.97 -19.97
N CYS A 231 -28.07 11.90 -19.26
CA CYS A 231 -29.46 11.57 -18.96
C CYS A 231 -30.15 12.64 -18.10
N GLU A 232 -29.46 13.12 -17.06
CA GLU A 232 -29.99 14.12 -16.12
C GLU A 232 -29.78 15.56 -16.60
N ARG A 233 -29.02 15.75 -17.69
CA ARG A 233 -28.58 17.08 -18.18
C ARG A 233 -27.96 17.94 -17.08
N SER A 234 -27.21 17.31 -16.18
CA SER A 234 -26.61 17.96 -15.01
C SER A 234 -25.14 17.57 -14.86
N ILE A 235 -24.31 18.51 -14.41
CA ILE A 235 -22.88 18.27 -14.17
C ILE A 235 -22.62 17.55 -12.83
N ARG A 236 -23.64 17.41 -11.98
CA ARG A 236 -23.50 16.86 -10.62
C ARG A 236 -22.89 15.44 -10.60
N PRO A 237 -23.35 14.47 -11.42
CA PRO A 237 -22.76 13.13 -11.41
C PRO A 237 -21.29 13.14 -11.82
N MET A 238 -20.93 13.97 -12.80
CA MET A 238 -19.54 14.15 -13.24
C MET A 238 -18.65 14.67 -12.11
N PHE A 239 -19.11 15.70 -11.39
CA PHE A 239 -18.36 16.26 -10.26
C PHE A 239 -18.15 15.23 -9.15
N ILE A 240 -19.20 14.48 -8.78
CA ILE A 240 -19.13 13.46 -7.72
C ILE A 240 -18.18 12.32 -8.11
N ALA A 241 -18.27 11.84 -9.34
CA ALA A 241 -17.37 10.81 -9.83
C ALA A 241 -15.92 11.30 -9.87
N LEU A 242 -15.69 12.53 -10.33
CA LEU A 242 -14.36 13.14 -10.31
C LEU A 242 -13.82 13.27 -8.88
N LEU A 243 -14.66 13.68 -7.93
CA LEU A 243 -14.30 13.78 -6.52
C LEU A 243 -13.91 12.41 -5.94
N LEU A 244 -14.72 11.37 -6.19
CA LEU A 244 -14.42 9.98 -5.78
C LEU A 244 -13.12 9.48 -6.40
N ILE A 245 -12.97 9.59 -7.72
CA ILE A 245 -11.80 9.19 -8.49
C ILE A 245 -10.54 9.90 -7.98
N ALA A 246 -10.59 11.22 -7.84
CA ALA A 246 -9.45 12.03 -7.39
C ALA A 246 -9.09 11.76 -5.93
N SER A 247 -10.08 11.49 -5.06
CA SER A 247 -9.83 11.18 -3.65
C SER A 247 -8.98 9.92 -3.47
N ALA A 248 -9.27 8.87 -4.26
CA ALA A 248 -8.58 7.57 -4.16
C ALA A 248 -7.10 7.63 -4.55
N VAL A 249 -6.72 8.61 -5.38
CA VAL A 249 -5.33 8.85 -5.81
C VAL A 249 -4.77 10.19 -5.30
N SER A 250 -5.45 10.80 -4.32
CA SER A 250 -5.15 12.18 -3.88
C SER A 250 -3.72 12.37 -3.40
N LEU A 251 -3.12 11.39 -2.73
CA LEU A 251 -1.71 11.48 -2.32
C LEU A 251 -0.78 11.62 -3.53
N SER A 252 -1.05 10.90 -4.61
CA SER A 252 -0.28 11.03 -5.85
C SER A 252 -0.47 12.40 -6.50
N LEU A 253 -1.70 12.93 -6.46
CA LEU A 253 -1.99 14.28 -6.97
C LEU A 253 -1.26 15.35 -6.16
N VAL A 254 -1.23 15.23 -4.83
CA VAL A 254 -0.53 16.17 -3.94
C VAL A 254 0.98 16.09 -4.13
N LEU A 255 1.55 14.89 -4.20
CA LEU A 255 3.00 14.73 -4.36
C LEU A 255 3.48 15.08 -5.77
N GLY A 256 2.62 14.97 -6.79
CA GLY A 256 3.01 15.16 -8.20
C GLY A 256 3.74 13.95 -8.79
N LEU A 257 3.63 12.79 -8.14
CA LEU A 257 4.20 11.52 -8.56
C LEU A 257 3.24 10.39 -8.17
N ALA A 258 3.08 9.39 -9.05
CA ALA A 258 2.33 8.20 -8.68
C ALA A 258 2.97 7.46 -7.50
N THR A 259 2.20 7.34 -6.43
CA THR A 259 2.56 6.50 -5.30
C THR A 259 2.42 5.03 -5.71
N PRO A 260 3.36 4.15 -5.34
CA PRO A 260 3.19 2.72 -5.55
C PRO A 260 1.87 2.26 -4.93
N TYR A 261 1.08 1.45 -5.63
CA TYR A 261 -0.29 1.11 -5.22
C TYR A 261 -0.36 0.44 -3.83
N ARG A 262 0.68 -0.30 -3.42
CA ARG A 262 0.80 -0.87 -2.06
C ARG A 262 0.84 0.18 -0.94
N MET A 263 1.16 1.44 -1.24
CA MET A 263 1.13 2.56 -0.28
C MET A 263 -0.27 3.20 -0.19
N GLY A 264 -1.11 2.96 -1.21
CA GLY A 264 -2.41 3.59 -1.38
C GLY A 264 -3.49 2.94 -0.52
N GLN A 265 -3.63 3.38 0.73
CA GLN A 265 -4.66 2.85 1.63
C GLN A 265 -6.08 3.23 1.16
N ALA A 266 -6.23 4.30 0.37
CA ALA A 266 -7.53 4.73 -0.16
C ALA A 266 -8.14 3.80 -1.23
N LEU A 267 -7.36 2.86 -1.80
CA LEU A 267 -7.91 1.91 -2.78
C LEU A 267 -8.94 0.97 -2.15
N VAL A 268 -8.74 0.58 -0.89
CA VAL A 268 -9.62 -0.36 -0.16
C VAL A 268 -11.05 0.21 -0.03
N PRO A 269 -11.28 1.37 0.62
CA PRO A 269 -12.62 1.93 0.76
C PRO A 269 -13.25 2.24 -0.60
N PHE A 270 -12.48 2.80 -1.55
CA PHE A 270 -12.98 3.11 -2.88
C PHE A 270 -13.55 1.89 -3.61
N VAL A 271 -12.84 0.76 -3.60
CA VAL A 271 -13.30 -0.49 -4.24
C VAL A 271 -14.50 -1.06 -3.49
N ALA A 272 -14.45 -1.11 -2.15
CA ALA A 272 -15.55 -1.59 -1.33
C ALA A 272 -16.85 -0.81 -1.59
N PHE A 273 -16.76 0.52 -1.62
CA PHE A 273 -17.87 1.40 -1.95
C PHE A 273 -18.36 1.21 -3.39
N SER A 274 -17.45 1.10 -4.36
CA SER A 274 -17.82 0.90 -5.77
C SER A 274 -18.61 -0.39 -5.99
N ILE A 275 -18.20 -1.49 -5.35
CA ILE A 275 -18.89 -2.77 -5.45
C ILE A 275 -20.23 -2.75 -4.70
N MET A 276 -20.29 -2.10 -3.53
CA MET A 276 -21.56 -1.84 -2.85
C MET A 276 -22.51 -1.05 -3.75
N MET A 277 -22.03 -0.01 -4.42
CA MET A 277 -22.86 0.79 -5.33
C MET A 277 -23.32 -0.01 -6.55
N LEU A 278 -22.51 -0.93 -7.08
CA LEU A 278 -22.94 -1.87 -8.11
C LEU A 278 -24.10 -2.75 -7.61
N TYR A 279 -24.00 -3.25 -6.38
CA TYR A 279 -25.07 -4.03 -5.75
C TYR A 279 -26.36 -3.19 -5.62
N VAL A 280 -26.30 -2.00 -5.02
CA VAL A 280 -27.44 -1.08 -4.84
C VAL A 280 -28.14 -0.78 -6.17
N ASN A 281 -27.38 -0.38 -7.19
CA ASN A 281 -27.97 -0.01 -8.48
C ASN A 281 -28.52 -1.22 -9.26
N SER A 282 -28.15 -2.44 -8.90
CA SER A 282 -28.63 -3.65 -9.56
C SER A 282 -30.00 -4.12 -9.07
N GLU A 283 -30.42 -3.73 -7.85
CA GLU A 283 -31.63 -4.24 -7.19
C GLU A 283 -32.92 -3.98 -7.99
N GLY A 284 -32.97 -2.89 -8.76
CA GLY A 284 -34.13 -2.56 -9.60
C GLY A 284 -34.37 -3.52 -10.77
N HIS A 285 -33.41 -4.39 -11.11
CA HIS A 285 -33.47 -5.27 -12.27
C HIS A 285 -33.02 -6.69 -11.93
N ARG A 286 -33.97 -7.63 -11.82
CA ARG A 286 -33.74 -9.03 -11.40
C ARG A 286 -32.50 -9.69 -12.02
N TRP A 287 -32.37 -9.64 -13.34
CA TRP A 287 -31.25 -10.28 -14.04
C TRP A 287 -29.92 -9.58 -13.79
N LEU A 288 -29.92 -8.24 -13.78
CA LEU A 288 -28.74 -7.45 -13.44
C LEU A 288 -28.30 -7.72 -12.00
N HIS A 289 -29.24 -7.82 -11.06
CA HIS A 289 -28.97 -8.13 -9.66
C HIS A 289 -28.35 -9.53 -9.51
N ILE A 290 -28.95 -10.53 -10.14
CA ILE A 290 -28.42 -11.90 -10.14
C ILE A 290 -26.99 -11.92 -10.71
N THR A 291 -26.76 -11.25 -11.84
CA THR A 291 -25.41 -11.16 -12.45
C THR A 291 -24.43 -10.41 -11.54
N ALA A 292 -24.84 -9.29 -10.94
CA ALA A 292 -24.00 -8.53 -10.01
C ALA A 292 -23.62 -9.39 -8.78
N CYS A 293 -24.58 -10.07 -8.17
CA CYS A 293 -24.33 -11.00 -7.06
C CYS A 293 -23.36 -12.12 -7.45
N MET A 294 -23.51 -12.71 -8.64
CA MET A 294 -22.56 -13.73 -9.13
C MET A 294 -21.16 -13.14 -9.32
N LEU A 295 -21.04 -11.95 -9.92
CA LEU A 295 -19.75 -11.28 -10.12
C LEU A 295 -19.09 -10.92 -8.78
N ILE A 296 -19.86 -10.44 -7.81
CA ILE A 296 -19.37 -10.14 -6.45
C ILE A 296 -18.90 -11.42 -5.76
N ALA A 297 -19.67 -12.51 -5.84
CA ALA A 297 -19.28 -13.79 -5.27
C ALA A 297 -17.99 -14.32 -5.90
N LEU A 298 -17.86 -14.27 -7.23
CA LEU A 298 -16.65 -14.65 -7.95
C LEU A 298 -15.45 -13.76 -7.55
N LEU A 299 -15.66 -12.45 -7.45
CA LEU A 299 -14.65 -11.50 -7.01
C LEU A 299 -14.16 -11.82 -5.61
N VAL A 300 -15.06 -12.06 -4.66
CA VAL A 300 -14.71 -12.36 -3.27
C VAL A 300 -14.03 -13.72 -3.16
N MET A 301 -14.54 -14.76 -3.82
CA MET A 301 -13.87 -16.08 -3.82
C MET A 301 -12.45 -15.98 -4.39
N ASN A 302 -12.28 -15.27 -5.50
CA ASN A 302 -10.97 -15.07 -6.10
C ASN A 302 -10.06 -14.22 -5.19
N SER A 303 -10.64 -13.25 -4.49
CA SER A 303 -9.89 -12.40 -3.57
C SER A 303 -9.44 -13.15 -2.31
N ILE A 304 -10.31 -13.99 -1.74
CA ILE A 304 -9.98 -14.90 -0.64
C ILE A 304 -8.90 -15.90 -1.06
N LYS A 305 -9.02 -16.49 -2.26
CA LYS A 305 -7.98 -17.39 -2.79
C LYS A 305 -6.65 -16.66 -2.91
N SER A 306 -6.63 -15.50 -3.56
CA SER A 306 -5.40 -14.72 -3.72
C SER A 306 -4.79 -14.32 -2.37
N LEU A 307 -5.61 -13.87 -1.42
CA LEU A 307 -5.19 -13.52 -0.06
C LEU A 307 -4.59 -14.73 0.67
N SER A 308 -5.20 -15.90 0.52
CA SER A 308 -4.75 -17.16 1.14
C SER A 308 -3.45 -17.65 0.53
N ASP A 309 -3.33 -17.64 -0.80
CA ASP A 309 -2.12 -18.02 -1.53
C ASP A 309 -0.95 -17.14 -1.10
N TRP A 310 -1.14 -15.81 -1.04
CA TRP A 310 -0.12 -14.87 -0.60
C TRP A 310 0.28 -15.07 0.86
N SER A 311 -0.69 -15.28 1.74
CA SER A 311 -0.42 -15.54 3.15
C SER A 311 0.37 -16.84 3.35
N TYR A 312 0.02 -17.88 2.58
CA TYR A 312 0.72 -19.17 2.61
C TYR A 312 2.16 -19.06 2.08
N ILE A 313 2.37 -18.34 0.98
CA ILE A 313 3.71 -18.09 0.42
C ILE A 313 4.58 -17.36 1.45
N ASN A 314 4.05 -16.32 2.09
CA ASN A 314 4.76 -15.57 3.12
C ASN A 314 5.11 -16.46 4.34
N TYR A 315 4.18 -17.31 4.77
CA TYR A 315 4.42 -18.26 5.85
C TYR A 315 5.53 -19.28 5.49
N LYS A 316 5.46 -19.89 4.30
CA LYS A 316 6.47 -20.87 3.85
C LYS A 316 7.84 -20.25 3.65
N ARG A 317 7.88 -19.01 3.18
CA ARG A 317 9.12 -18.23 3.12
C ARG A 317 9.69 -18.00 4.51
N TYR A 318 8.88 -17.58 5.48
CA TYR A 318 9.33 -17.40 6.86
C TYR A 318 9.91 -18.70 7.43
N GLU A 319 9.22 -19.84 7.27
CA GLU A 319 9.75 -21.15 7.71
C GLU A 319 11.10 -21.48 7.06
N TYR A 320 11.23 -21.24 5.75
CA TYR A 320 12.48 -21.47 5.02
C TYR A 320 13.62 -20.58 5.52
N GLU A 321 13.34 -19.30 5.74
CA GLU A 321 14.32 -18.33 6.24
C GLU A 321 14.75 -18.66 7.68
N MET A 322 13.83 -19.06 8.54
CA MET A 322 14.17 -19.49 9.91
C MET A 322 15.03 -20.75 9.90
N ALA A 323 14.68 -21.75 9.09
CA ALA A 323 15.50 -22.95 8.94
C ALA A 323 16.89 -22.65 8.33
N LEU A 324 17.01 -21.62 7.51
CA LEU A 324 18.30 -21.16 7.00
C LEU A 324 19.14 -20.48 8.09
N VAL A 325 18.54 -19.58 8.87
CA VAL A 325 19.19 -18.96 10.04
C VAL A 325 19.66 -20.02 11.01
N ASP A 326 18.81 -21.00 11.33
CA ASP A 326 19.14 -22.10 12.24
C ASP A 326 20.31 -22.94 11.73
N ARG A 327 20.32 -23.31 10.44
CA ARG A 327 21.45 -24.04 9.84
C ARG A 327 22.76 -23.25 9.89
N ILE A 328 22.73 -21.97 9.52
CA ILE A 328 23.92 -21.12 9.56
C ILE A 328 24.39 -20.92 11.00
N GLY A 329 23.46 -20.65 11.92
CA GLY A 329 23.73 -20.44 13.34
C GLY A 329 24.36 -21.67 13.99
N PHE A 330 23.80 -22.86 13.70
CA PHE A 330 24.33 -24.13 14.16
C PHE A 330 25.74 -24.39 13.61
N THR A 331 25.98 -24.18 12.30
CA THR A 331 27.33 -24.31 11.72
C THR A 331 28.31 -23.34 12.37
N LEU A 332 27.91 -22.07 12.53
CA LEU A 332 28.74 -21.07 13.17
C LEU A 332 29.10 -21.44 14.62
N GLN A 333 28.12 -21.86 15.42
CA GLN A 333 28.34 -22.26 16.81
C GLN A 333 29.19 -23.52 16.95
N LYS A 334 29.08 -24.45 16.01
CA LYS A 334 29.80 -25.73 16.04
C LYS A 334 31.23 -25.62 15.53
N GLU A 335 31.46 -24.84 14.48
CA GLU A 335 32.71 -24.86 13.72
C GLU A 335 33.58 -23.61 13.93
N PHE A 336 33.03 -22.53 14.51
CA PHE A 336 33.72 -21.24 14.62
C PHE A 336 33.62 -20.63 16.04
N PRO A 337 34.62 -19.84 16.48
CA PRO A 337 34.62 -19.20 17.79
C PRO A 337 33.76 -17.93 17.81
N ILE A 338 32.44 -18.08 17.66
CA ILE A 338 31.47 -16.96 17.60
C ILE A 338 31.37 -16.13 18.89
N ASP A 339 31.85 -16.69 20.01
CA ASP A 339 31.94 -16.03 21.32
C ASP A 339 33.16 -15.10 21.43
N LYS A 340 34.11 -15.20 20.49
CA LYS A 340 35.36 -14.42 20.49
C LYS A 340 35.53 -13.56 19.25
N LYS A 341 34.97 -13.99 18.11
CA LYS A 341 35.11 -13.30 16.83
C LYS A 341 33.76 -12.78 16.33
N PRO A 342 33.70 -11.51 15.87
CA PRO A 342 32.52 -10.98 15.22
C PRO A 342 32.22 -11.71 13.92
N VAL A 343 30.93 -11.91 13.64
CA VAL A 343 30.45 -12.55 12.40
C VAL A 343 30.02 -11.46 11.44
N VAL A 344 30.50 -11.51 10.20
CA VAL A 344 30.17 -10.60 9.12
C VAL A 344 29.40 -11.35 8.05
N PHE A 345 28.15 -10.94 7.81
CA PHE A 345 27.35 -11.43 6.70
C PHE A 345 27.62 -10.58 5.46
N ALA A 346 28.10 -11.19 4.39
CA ALA A 346 28.70 -10.49 3.25
C ALA A 346 27.95 -10.75 1.92
N GLY A 347 28.63 -10.49 0.79
CA GLY A 347 28.05 -10.55 -0.55
C GLY A 347 27.41 -9.22 -1.00
N GLY A 348 26.44 -9.19 -1.91
CA GLY A 348 25.61 -10.26 -2.43
C GLY A 348 24.14 -9.84 -2.48
N LYS A 349 23.56 -9.70 -3.68
CA LYS A 349 22.17 -9.29 -3.91
C LYS A 349 21.23 -10.50 -3.75
N ASN A 350 21.61 -11.62 -4.37
CA ASN A 350 20.81 -12.82 -4.44
C ASN A 350 21.11 -13.76 -3.28
N ALA A 351 20.96 -13.31 -2.01
CA ALA A 351 21.01 -14.24 -0.88
C ALA A 351 20.07 -15.44 -1.14
N PRO A 352 20.35 -16.62 -0.54
CA PRO A 352 20.03 -17.92 -1.13
C PRO A 352 18.65 -17.92 -1.74
N TYR A 353 18.64 -18.02 -3.08
CA TYR A 353 17.45 -17.91 -3.90
C TYR A 353 16.32 -18.71 -3.25
N LEU A 354 15.20 -18.04 -2.96
CA LEU A 354 13.97 -18.75 -2.63
C LEU A 354 13.75 -19.80 -3.73
N PRO A 355 13.45 -21.06 -3.36
CA PRO A 355 13.03 -22.08 -4.31
C PRO A 355 12.01 -21.49 -5.27
N GLU A 356 12.04 -21.85 -6.55
CA GLU A 356 11.09 -21.31 -7.54
C GLU A 356 9.63 -21.49 -7.12
N THR A 357 9.34 -22.56 -6.36
CA THR A 357 8.04 -22.84 -5.75
C THR A 357 7.59 -21.83 -4.68
N LEU A 358 8.52 -21.07 -4.09
CA LEU A 358 8.26 -20.01 -3.12
C LEU A 358 8.40 -18.61 -3.73
N ARG A 359 8.85 -18.51 -4.99
CA ARG A 359 8.74 -17.27 -5.77
C ARG A 359 7.28 -17.16 -6.17
N GLY A 360 6.51 -16.34 -5.45
CA GLY A 360 5.10 -16.14 -5.75
C GLY A 360 4.91 -15.81 -7.23
N ASP A 361 4.35 -16.74 -8.00
CA ASP A 361 4.05 -16.53 -9.41
C ASP A 361 2.85 -15.59 -9.49
N ARG A 362 3.11 -14.31 -9.78
CA ARG A 362 2.08 -13.26 -9.79
C ARG A 362 1.24 -13.25 -11.06
N ARG A 363 1.37 -14.27 -11.91
CA ARG A 363 0.54 -14.42 -13.09
C ARG A 363 -0.91 -14.66 -12.67
N PHE A 364 -1.86 -14.11 -13.43
CA PHE A 364 -3.27 -14.31 -13.13
C PHE A 364 -3.57 -15.82 -13.04
N PRO A 365 -4.04 -16.33 -11.89
CA PRO A 365 -4.31 -17.76 -11.73
C PRO A 365 -5.54 -18.22 -12.55
N HIS A 366 -6.15 -17.32 -13.34
CA HIS A 366 -7.41 -17.54 -14.04
C HIS A 366 -7.28 -17.32 -15.56
N PRO A 367 -7.94 -18.13 -16.41
CA PRO A 367 -7.89 -18.00 -17.87
C PRO A 367 -8.28 -16.62 -18.40
N LEU A 368 -9.31 -15.99 -17.82
CA LEU A 368 -9.75 -14.64 -18.17
C LEU A 368 -8.71 -13.57 -17.83
N GLY A 369 -8.01 -13.72 -16.70
CA GLY A 369 -6.92 -12.82 -16.32
C GLY A 369 -5.70 -12.98 -17.23
N ASN A 370 -5.39 -14.21 -17.64
CA ASN A 370 -4.35 -14.46 -18.64
C ASN A 370 -4.72 -13.91 -20.03
N LEU A 371 -6.00 -13.96 -20.42
CA LEU A 371 -6.47 -13.38 -21.68
C LEU A 371 -6.41 -11.85 -21.63
N PHE A 372 -6.84 -11.24 -20.52
CA PHE A 372 -6.76 -9.80 -20.29
C PHE A 372 -5.31 -9.32 -20.22
N GLN A 373 -4.44 -10.04 -19.50
CA GLN A 373 -3.00 -9.76 -19.43
C GLN A 373 -2.37 -9.78 -20.83
N LYS A 374 -2.64 -10.81 -21.63
CA LYS A 374 -2.19 -10.88 -23.03
C LYS A 374 -2.76 -9.74 -23.88
N GLY A 375 -4.04 -9.41 -23.70
CA GLY A 375 -4.71 -8.32 -24.39
C GLY A 375 -4.09 -6.95 -24.06
N MET A 376 -3.85 -6.68 -22.78
CA MET A 376 -3.21 -5.45 -22.31
C MET A 376 -1.75 -5.36 -22.71
N LEU A 377 -0.98 -6.45 -22.68
CA LEU A 377 0.38 -6.49 -23.21
C LEU A 377 0.41 -6.19 -24.72
N CYS A 378 -0.56 -6.74 -25.46
CA CYS A 378 -0.73 -6.43 -26.88
C CYS A 378 -1.10 -4.95 -27.09
N LEU A 379 -2.00 -4.41 -26.27
CA LEU A 379 -2.40 -3.00 -26.31
C LEU A 379 -1.21 -2.07 -25.98
N ALA A 380 -0.41 -2.43 -24.97
CA ALA A 380 0.80 -1.71 -24.54
C ALA A 380 1.83 -1.64 -25.66
N ARG A 381 1.97 -2.71 -26.44
CA ARG A 381 2.85 -2.79 -27.61
C ARG A 381 2.43 -1.82 -28.72
N HIS A 382 1.13 -1.62 -28.92
CA HIS A 382 0.62 -0.82 -30.04
C HIS A 382 0.42 0.66 -29.67
N LEU A 383 0.09 0.96 -28.41
CA LEU A 383 -0.25 2.32 -27.98
C LEU A 383 0.93 3.11 -27.40
N LEU A 384 1.98 2.45 -26.91
CA LEU A 384 3.10 3.14 -26.28
C LEU A 384 4.36 3.08 -27.15
N PRO A 385 4.91 4.24 -27.59
CA PRO A 385 6.14 4.27 -28.35
C PRO A 385 7.32 3.78 -27.53
N ALA A 386 8.33 3.14 -28.15
CA ALA A 386 9.51 2.61 -27.45
C ALA A 386 10.25 3.65 -26.56
N LYS A 387 10.19 4.94 -26.92
CA LYS A 387 10.68 6.07 -26.10
C LYS A 387 9.96 6.19 -24.74
N PHE A 388 8.68 5.82 -24.66
CA PHE A 388 7.91 5.82 -23.42
C PHE A 388 8.42 4.80 -22.41
N TYR A 389 8.97 3.67 -22.85
CA TYR A 389 9.53 2.69 -21.94
C TYR A 389 10.97 3.02 -21.55
N ARG A 390 11.80 3.49 -22.49
CA ARG A 390 13.20 3.87 -22.20
C ARG A 390 13.31 4.89 -21.07
N ASN A 391 12.59 6.01 -21.10
CA ASN A 391 12.79 7.01 -20.03
C ASN A 391 12.22 6.58 -18.66
N ILE A 392 11.34 5.57 -18.59
CA ILE A 392 10.88 5.02 -17.29
C ILE A 392 11.88 4.00 -16.78
N GLY A 393 12.39 3.18 -17.70
CA GLY A 393 13.53 2.31 -17.46
C GLY A 393 14.73 3.08 -16.91
N ASP A 394 15.13 4.17 -17.55
CA ASP A 394 16.26 5.01 -17.13
C ASP A 394 16.07 5.59 -15.71
N PHE A 395 14.83 5.93 -15.32
CA PHE A 395 14.51 6.40 -13.96
C PHE A 395 14.68 5.31 -12.89
N HIS A 396 14.47 4.04 -13.25
CA HIS A 396 14.69 2.88 -12.38
C HIS A 396 16.04 2.19 -12.62
N GLY A 397 16.91 2.74 -13.47
CA GLY A 397 18.20 2.15 -13.83
C GLY A 397 18.12 0.88 -14.69
N LEU A 398 17.02 0.69 -15.43
CA LEU A 398 16.75 -0.47 -16.28
C LEU A 398 16.65 -0.07 -17.75
N GLN A 399 17.51 -0.57 -18.64
CA GLN A 399 17.34 -0.35 -20.08
C GLN A 399 16.26 -1.26 -20.65
N ILE A 400 15.11 -0.70 -21.07
CA ILE A 400 14.03 -1.46 -21.69
C ILE A 400 14.21 -1.45 -23.21
N ASN A 401 14.78 -2.53 -23.76
CA ASN A 401 15.13 -2.62 -25.18
C ASN A 401 14.26 -3.62 -25.96
N ASN A 402 13.65 -4.61 -25.29
CA ASN A 402 12.84 -5.65 -25.93
C ASN A 402 11.59 -6.05 -25.12
N GLU A 403 10.80 -6.97 -25.69
CA GLU A 403 9.52 -7.44 -25.16
C GLU A 403 9.68 -8.27 -23.85
N GLN A 404 10.85 -8.90 -23.62
CA GLN A 404 11.21 -9.47 -22.32
C GLN A 404 11.56 -8.39 -21.29
N ASP A 405 12.29 -7.34 -21.67
CA ASP A 405 12.67 -6.27 -20.73
C ASP A 405 11.43 -5.50 -20.24
N LEU A 406 10.42 -5.34 -21.11
CA LEU A 406 9.13 -4.78 -20.72
C LEU A 406 8.41 -5.69 -19.73
N LEU A 407 8.39 -7.00 -19.97
CA LEU A 407 7.83 -7.97 -19.01
C LEU A 407 8.59 -7.94 -17.69
N ARG A 408 9.94 -7.94 -17.70
CA ARG A 408 10.77 -7.82 -16.50
C ARG A 408 10.57 -6.49 -15.78
N PHE A 409 10.31 -5.42 -16.50
CA PHE A 409 9.96 -4.12 -15.93
C PHE A 409 8.54 -4.13 -15.33
N MET A 410 7.56 -4.71 -16.00
CA MET A 410 6.22 -4.89 -15.44
C MET A 410 6.24 -5.83 -14.21
N GLU A 411 7.08 -6.86 -14.24
CA GLU A 411 7.40 -7.71 -13.10
C GLU A 411 8.14 -6.94 -11.99
N SER A 412 9.04 -5.99 -12.33
CA SER A 412 9.73 -5.17 -11.33
C SER A 412 8.80 -4.16 -10.64
N LEU A 413 7.80 -3.65 -11.35
CA LEU A 413 6.70 -2.85 -10.77
C LEU A 413 5.80 -3.66 -9.84
N GLN A 414 5.69 -4.96 -10.09
CA GLN A 414 5.10 -5.90 -9.12
C GLN A 414 6.04 -6.17 -7.95
N ASN A 415 7.35 -6.06 -8.16
CA ASN A 415 8.38 -6.59 -7.28
C ASN A 415 9.28 -5.53 -6.63
N PRO A 416 8.77 -4.63 -5.78
CA PRO A 416 9.65 -3.81 -4.98
C PRO A 416 10.06 -4.65 -3.76
N SER A 417 11.09 -5.47 -3.97
CA SER A 417 12.12 -5.92 -3.01
C SER A 417 11.70 -6.60 -1.70
N LEU A 418 10.42 -6.73 -1.37
CA LEU A 418 9.95 -7.32 -0.11
C LEU A 418 9.33 -8.71 -0.27
N VAL A 419 8.99 -9.15 -1.48
CA VAL A 419 8.25 -10.41 -1.73
C VAL A 419 9.08 -11.46 -2.49
N SER A 420 10.00 -11.06 -3.41
CA SER A 420 10.86 -12.02 -4.13
C SER A 420 12.28 -12.14 -3.60
N VAL A 421 12.60 -11.40 -2.54
CA VAL A 421 13.95 -11.24 -1.99
C VAL A 421 13.85 -11.78 -0.56
N SER A 422 14.75 -12.68 -0.18
CA SER A 422 14.75 -13.21 1.18
C SER A 422 14.81 -12.05 2.20
N TYR A 423 14.18 -12.16 3.35
CA TYR A 423 14.24 -11.13 4.40
C TYR A 423 15.70 -10.80 4.75
N LEU A 424 16.58 -11.80 4.76
CA LEU A 424 18.03 -11.65 4.91
C LEU A 424 18.67 -10.77 3.81
N SER A 425 18.31 -11.00 2.55
CA SER A 425 18.74 -10.15 1.42
C SER A 425 18.21 -8.73 1.56
N TRP A 426 16.96 -8.56 1.98
CA TRP A 426 16.32 -7.25 2.12
C TRP A 426 16.96 -6.45 3.26
N LEU A 427 17.21 -7.08 4.41
CA LEU A 427 17.91 -6.51 5.57
C LEU A 427 19.30 -5.98 5.18
N ARG A 428 20.08 -6.75 4.40
CA ARG A 428 21.43 -6.30 3.98
C ARG A 428 21.42 -5.30 2.81
N LYS A 429 20.40 -5.31 1.93
CA LYS A 429 20.26 -4.28 0.85
C LYS A 429 19.90 -2.90 1.41
N HIS A 430 19.18 -2.85 2.53
CA HIS A 430 18.75 -1.61 3.17
C HIS A 430 19.54 -1.30 4.44
N LYS A 431 20.82 -1.72 4.52
CA LYS A 431 21.73 -1.45 5.65
C LYS A 431 21.74 0.04 6.05
N SER A 432 21.85 0.96 5.09
CA SER A 432 21.83 2.41 5.35
C SER A 432 20.50 2.95 5.94
N TRP A 433 19.41 2.20 5.77
CA TRP A 433 18.07 2.49 6.26
C TRP A 433 17.80 1.81 7.62
N TYR A 434 18.78 1.06 8.16
CA TYR A 434 18.78 0.49 9.52
C TYR A 434 19.85 1.14 10.40
N ASP A 435 21.06 1.36 9.87
CA ASP A 435 22.12 2.10 10.55
C ASP A 435 21.70 3.55 10.85
N LYS A 436 20.66 4.07 10.18
CA LYS A 436 20.04 5.37 10.50
C LYS A 436 19.13 5.37 11.74
N PHE A 437 18.58 4.22 12.13
CA PHE A 437 17.65 4.09 13.25
C PHE A 437 18.31 3.49 14.50
N GLU A 438 19.36 2.70 14.31
CA GLU A 438 20.26 2.26 15.37
C GLU A 438 21.72 2.66 15.03
N PRO A 439 22.08 3.96 15.13
CA PRO A 439 23.37 4.49 14.67
C PRO A 439 24.61 3.96 15.39
N GLU A 440 24.48 3.29 16.53
CA GLU A 440 25.60 2.66 17.24
C GLU A 440 25.86 1.20 16.79
N LEU A 441 25.02 0.64 15.90
CA LEU A 441 24.77 -0.80 15.83
C LEU A 441 24.62 -1.35 14.38
N PRO A 442 25.71 -1.39 13.57
CA PRO A 442 25.65 -1.73 12.15
C PRO A 442 24.88 -3.02 11.80
N GLY A 443 23.88 -2.91 10.92
CA GLY A 443 23.11 -4.04 10.38
C GLY A 443 22.24 -4.82 11.38
N GLY A 444 21.91 -4.22 12.54
CA GLY A 444 21.36 -4.84 13.75
C GLY A 444 20.24 -5.90 13.62
N HIS A 445 19.40 -5.89 12.58
CA HIS A 445 18.30 -6.85 12.46
C HIS A 445 18.72 -8.28 12.09
N ILE A 446 19.80 -8.48 11.33
CA ILE A 446 20.26 -9.85 11.04
C ILE A 446 20.80 -10.50 12.32
N TYR A 447 21.56 -9.76 13.12
CA TYR A 447 22.04 -10.23 14.42
C TYR A 447 20.90 -10.50 15.40
N GLY A 448 19.89 -9.63 15.44
CA GLY A 448 18.67 -9.84 16.23
C GLY A 448 17.94 -11.13 15.84
N LEU A 449 17.84 -11.42 14.54
CA LEU A 449 17.22 -12.66 14.06
C LEU A 449 17.96 -13.93 14.51
N PHE A 450 19.30 -13.92 14.45
CA PHE A 450 20.11 -15.03 14.98
C PHE A 450 19.98 -15.14 16.50
N GLN A 451 19.96 -14.01 17.22
CA GLN A 451 19.78 -13.97 18.66
C GLN A 451 18.40 -14.52 19.10
N GLU A 452 17.33 -14.18 18.38
CA GLU A 452 15.98 -14.73 18.60
C GLU A 452 15.93 -16.25 18.41
N GLN A 453 16.75 -16.79 17.50
CA GLN A 453 16.92 -18.23 17.30
C GLN A 453 17.93 -18.88 18.27
N GLY A 454 18.46 -18.13 19.25
CA GLY A 454 19.37 -18.66 20.26
C GLY A 454 20.86 -18.66 19.87
N TYR A 455 21.22 -17.95 18.80
CA TYR A 455 22.61 -17.80 18.33
C TYR A 455 23.11 -16.36 18.61
N PRO A 456 23.66 -16.07 19.81
CA PRO A 456 24.18 -14.74 20.12
C PRO A 456 25.50 -14.51 19.38
N LEU A 457 25.44 -13.78 18.27
CA LEU A 457 26.61 -13.46 17.46
C LEU A 457 27.24 -12.14 17.87
N LEU A 458 28.57 -12.10 17.95
CA LEU A 458 29.30 -10.84 18.12
C LEU A 458 29.19 -9.97 16.86
N ARG A 459 28.96 -8.68 17.06
CA ARG A 459 28.78 -7.69 15.98
C ARG A 459 30.13 -7.20 15.47
N CYS A 460 30.22 -6.94 14.17
CA CYS A 460 31.41 -6.38 13.55
C CYS A 460 31.42 -4.85 13.58
N THR A 461 32.61 -4.26 13.45
CA THR A 461 32.78 -2.82 13.20
C THR A 461 32.56 -2.49 11.71
N ASP A 462 32.28 -1.23 11.38
CA ASP A 462 32.11 -0.80 9.98
C ASP A 462 33.35 -1.09 9.12
N ALA A 463 34.56 -0.89 9.67
CA ALA A 463 35.80 -1.20 8.99
C ALA A 463 35.91 -2.70 8.66
N GLN A 464 35.58 -3.57 9.61
CA GLN A 464 35.57 -5.02 9.41
C GLN A 464 34.52 -5.45 8.38
N TYR A 465 33.36 -4.78 8.37
CA TYR A 465 32.31 -5.04 7.39
C TYR A 465 32.78 -4.70 5.98
N ASP A 466 33.29 -3.49 5.75
CA ASP A 466 33.70 -3.03 4.43
C ASP A 466 34.84 -3.88 3.85
N GLU A 467 35.80 -4.26 4.70
CA GLU A 467 36.89 -5.14 4.31
C GLU A 467 36.37 -6.55 3.96
N SER A 468 35.43 -7.07 4.74
CA SER A 468 34.80 -8.37 4.50
C SER A 468 33.98 -8.40 3.22
N ILE A 469 33.34 -7.30 2.82
CA ILE A 469 32.61 -7.19 1.54
C ILE A 469 33.57 -7.27 0.35
N SER A 470 34.75 -6.65 0.47
CA SER A 470 35.79 -6.77 -0.56
C SER A 470 36.30 -8.21 -0.68
N GLN A 471 36.60 -8.84 0.46
CA GLN A 471 37.12 -10.20 0.54
C GLN A 471 36.09 -11.26 0.12
N SER A 472 34.80 -11.05 0.41
CA SER A 472 33.74 -12.02 0.10
C SER A 472 33.50 -12.21 -1.39
N LYS A 473 33.93 -11.27 -2.25
CA LYS A 473 33.80 -11.38 -3.71
C LYS A 473 34.50 -12.61 -4.29
N ASN A 474 35.54 -13.08 -3.61
CA ASN A 474 36.32 -14.25 -4.02
C ASN A 474 35.90 -15.54 -3.32
N LEU A 475 34.93 -15.47 -2.40
CA LEU A 475 34.41 -16.64 -1.68
C LEU A 475 33.25 -17.25 -2.48
N PRO A 476 33.04 -18.58 -2.41
CA PRO A 476 31.85 -19.19 -2.96
C PRO A 476 30.61 -18.78 -2.16
N ALA A 477 29.44 -18.76 -2.81
CA ALA A 477 28.17 -18.41 -2.16
C ALA A 477 27.66 -19.56 -1.28
N TYR A 478 27.14 -19.25 -0.10
CA TYR A 478 26.45 -20.22 0.75
C TYR A 478 25.29 -20.89 -0.02
N PRO A 479 25.10 -22.23 0.06
CA PRO A 479 25.67 -23.18 1.03
C PRO A 479 26.95 -23.91 0.57
N ALA A 480 27.67 -23.42 -0.44
CA ALA A 480 28.86 -24.10 -0.93
C ALA A 480 29.96 -24.17 0.14
N LYS A 481 30.76 -25.25 0.14
CA LYS A 481 31.91 -25.40 1.04
C LYS A 481 32.89 -24.24 0.84
N GLY A 482 33.36 -23.64 1.93
CA GLY A 482 34.23 -22.45 1.90
C GLY A 482 33.47 -21.11 1.82
N SER A 483 32.13 -21.12 1.90
CA SER A 483 31.32 -19.89 1.98
C SER A 483 31.33 -19.25 3.37
N ILE A 484 31.73 -19.99 4.40
CA ILE A 484 31.99 -19.47 5.75
C ILE A 484 33.49 -19.63 6.00
N VAL A 485 34.16 -18.52 6.31
CA VAL A 485 35.62 -18.47 6.49
C VAL A 485 35.95 -17.73 7.77
N GLU A 486 36.81 -18.33 8.59
CA GLU A 486 37.43 -17.67 9.73
C GLU A 486 38.62 -16.85 9.25
N MET A 487 38.62 -15.56 9.59
CA MET A 487 39.77 -14.66 9.47
C MET A 487 40.39 -14.45 10.86
N ASP A 488 41.53 -13.77 10.93
CA ASP A 488 42.23 -13.53 12.19
C ASP A 488 41.35 -12.79 13.22
N ASP A 489 40.56 -11.81 12.77
CA ASP A 489 39.79 -10.89 13.62
C ASP A 489 38.26 -11.03 13.49
N ARG A 490 37.74 -11.89 12.60
CA ARG A 490 36.31 -12.00 12.28
C ARG A 490 35.97 -13.31 11.55
N ILE A 491 34.70 -13.60 11.40
CA ILE A 491 34.17 -14.72 10.59
C ILE A 491 33.36 -14.14 9.45
N ILE A 492 33.59 -14.53 8.21
CA ILE A 492 32.83 -14.06 7.04
C ILE A 492 31.86 -15.16 6.60
N VAL A 493 30.58 -14.81 6.47
CA VAL A 493 29.54 -15.65 5.86
C VAL A 493 29.16 -15.02 4.52
N ASN A 494 29.55 -15.65 3.41
CA ASN A 494 29.28 -15.12 2.07
C ASN A 494 27.97 -15.65 1.48
N PHE A 495 27.03 -14.75 1.18
CA PHE A 495 25.77 -15.08 0.52
C PHE A 495 25.81 -14.97 -1.02
N GLY A 496 26.92 -14.55 -1.64
CA GLY A 496 27.08 -14.49 -3.10
C GLY A 496 27.22 -13.07 -3.66
N GLU A 497 26.59 -12.81 -4.81
CA GLU A 497 26.75 -11.59 -5.64
C GLU A 497 25.39 -10.91 -5.92
#